data_AF-A0A920MC37-F1
#
_entry.id   AF-A0A920MC37-F1
#
_cell.length_a   1.000
_cell.length_b   1.000
_cell.length_c   1.000
_cell.angle_alpha   90.00
_cell.angle_beta   90.00
_cell.angle_gamma   90.00
#
_symmetry.space_group_name_H-M   'P 1'
#
loop_
_entity.id
_entity.type
_entity.pdbx_description
1 polymer ?
#
loop_
_entity_poly.entity_id
_entity_poly.type
_entity_poly.pdbx_seq_one_letter_code
_entity_poly.pdbx_strand_id
1 'polypeptide(L)'
;MADNVNIQESPPEVQFAGVNRWLRENLFSSTGSAILTFVSIGALIGLFRSIIGFFISPEREWTAITYNLRLYMVQAYPESDFIRVWITIGLVMGLLGLTWGFNSVNEKSSLKSTGTTLMKVFSSLFLLVLIAPTSVVIDKVEGTVAEVFQQELRIYLLAVLAGLILVSYFIRTKLASQEVSKDYLNIGYVGLLVVSIWLIKVPTVTFDSSNVRIEPDPLLPLAASTKNPWTALYLLLVVTFFIGRYLNSKNLTSFKRILPVSWLLTPLVVVTWIYRKPDFTLSQITTVDLPVILGFSAIWLFSNKLFKF
;
A
#
# COMPACT_ATOMS: atom_id res chain seq x y z
N MET A 1 62.08 11.58 -23.44
CA MET A 1 61.03 10.61 -23.81
C MET A 1 59.76 11.10 -23.15
N ALA A 2 58.82 11.60 -23.94
CA ALA A 2 57.55 12.12 -23.44
C ALA A 2 56.55 10.97 -23.41
N ASP A 3 56.06 10.63 -22.21
CA ASP A 3 55.04 9.62 -22.02
C ASP A 3 53.69 10.12 -22.56
N ASN A 4 53.28 9.50 -23.64
CA ASN A 4 51.98 9.63 -24.29
C ASN A 4 50.90 9.01 -23.39
N VAL A 5 50.31 9.87 -22.55
CA VAL A 5 49.10 9.58 -21.77
C VAL A 5 47.97 9.25 -22.74
N ASN A 6 47.56 7.97 -22.75
CA ASN A 6 46.40 7.48 -23.47
C ASN A 6 45.14 8.13 -22.88
N ILE A 7 44.60 9.13 -23.57
CA ILE A 7 43.32 9.75 -23.22
C ILE A 7 42.26 8.68 -23.47
N GLN A 8 41.78 8.09 -22.39
CA GLN A 8 40.67 7.15 -22.42
C GLN A 8 39.45 7.89 -22.96
N GLU A 9 39.14 7.72 -24.26
CA GLU A 9 37.92 8.24 -24.87
C GLU A 9 36.74 7.71 -24.06
N SER A 10 36.07 8.60 -23.34
CA SER A 10 34.78 8.32 -22.74
C SER A 10 33.84 7.80 -23.84
N PRO A 11 33.10 6.70 -23.62
CA PRO A 11 32.16 6.18 -24.60
C PRO A 11 31.28 7.31 -25.13
N PRO A 12 31.05 7.41 -26.45
CA PRO A 12 30.29 8.52 -27.01
C PRO A 12 28.96 8.64 -26.27
N GLU A 13 28.62 9.84 -25.82
CA GLU A 13 27.33 10.10 -25.17
C GLU A 13 26.23 9.62 -26.11
N VAL A 14 25.51 8.58 -25.70
CA VAL A 14 24.37 8.05 -26.45
C VAL A 14 23.29 9.12 -26.38
N GLN A 15 23.30 10.03 -27.36
CA GLN A 15 22.22 10.99 -27.53
C GLN A 15 20.95 10.18 -27.75
N PHE A 16 20.00 10.26 -26.82
CA PHE A 16 18.70 9.60 -26.95
C PHE A 16 18.05 10.09 -28.25
N ALA A 17 18.19 9.28 -29.29
CA ALA A 17 17.43 9.39 -30.51
C ALA A 17 15.94 9.44 -30.10
N GLY A 18 15.23 10.51 -30.48
CA GLY A 18 13.83 10.69 -30.10
C GLY A 18 12.99 9.44 -30.34
N VAL A 19 11.91 9.26 -29.58
CA VAL A 19 11.13 8.00 -29.48
C VAL A 19 10.90 7.30 -30.82
N ASN A 20 10.56 8.04 -31.88
CA ASN A 20 10.33 7.47 -33.21
C ASN A 20 11.58 6.82 -33.83
N ARG A 21 12.73 7.48 -33.68
CA ARG A 21 14.01 6.95 -34.17
C ARG A 21 14.42 5.72 -33.36
N TRP A 22 14.28 5.77 -32.04
CA TRP A 22 14.50 4.60 -31.17
C TRP A 22 13.62 3.41 -31.58
N LEU A 23 12.32 3.62 -31.82
CA LEU A 23 11.40 2.57 -32.26
C LEU A 23 11.83 1.94 -33.59
N ARG A 24 12.24 2.77 -34.57
CA ARG A 24 12.70 2.29 -35.87
C ARG A 24 14.00 1.50 -35.78
N GLU A 25 14.92 1.92 -34.91
CA GLU A 25 16.21 1.26 -34.72
C GLU A 25 16.10 -0.04 -33.91
N ASN A 26 15.16 -0.13 -32.96
CA ASN A 26 15.07 -1.26 -32.02
C ASN A 26 13.96 -2.27 -32.34
N LEU A 27 12.76 -1.82 -32.73
CA LEU A 27 11.60 -2.71 -32.94
C LEU A 27 11.31 -2.97 -34.43
N PHE A 28 11.60 -2.00 -35.29
CA PHE A 28 11.24 -2.04 -36.71
C PHE A 28 12.45 -1.86 -37.64
N SER A 29 13.59 -2.41 -37.27
CA SER A 29 14.85 -2.27 -38.02
C SER A 29 14.86 -3.03 -39.36
N SER A 30 14.01 -4.05 -39.47
CA SER A 30 13.81 -4.89 -40.66
C SER A 30 12.36 -5.41 -40.74
N THR A 31 11.94 -5.90 -41.90
CA THR A 31 10.63 -6.55 -42.09
C THR A 31 10.44 -7.73 -41.13
N GLY A 32 11.48 -8.55 -40.90
CA GLY A 32 11.44 -9.67 -39.96
C GLY A 32 11.22 -9.21 -38.51
N SER A 33 11.94 -8.17 -38.08
CA SER A 33 11.73 -7.58 -36.73
C SER A 33 10.35 -6.93 -36.57
N ALA A 34 9.80 -6.35 -37.64
CA ALA A 34 8.46 -5.78 -37.62
C ALA A 34 7.40 -6.87 -37.42
N ILE A 35 7.48 -7.97 -38.18
CA ILE A 35 6.59 -9.13 -38.01
C ILE A 35 6.72 -9.69 -36.60
N LEU A 36 7.95 -9.92 -36.12
CA LEU A 36 8.19 -10.44 -34.78
C LEU A 36 7.61 -9.51 -33.70
N THR A 37 7.78 -8.20 -33.84
CA THR A 37 7.20 -7.21 -32.92
C THR A 37 5.68 -7.31 -32.86
N PHE A 38 4.98 -7.36 -33.99
CA PHE A 38 3.52 -7.51 -34.00
C PHE A 38 3.06 -8.85 -33.40
N VAL A 39 3.76 -9.95 -33.72
CA VAL A 39 3.47 -11.28 -33.14
C VAL A 39 3.70 -11.26 -31.63
N SER A 40 4.79 -10.67 -31.15
CA SER A 40 5.09 -10.55 -29.72
C SER A 40 4.07 -9.68 -28.99
N ILE A 41 3.64 -8.56 -29.58
CA ILE A 41 2.57 -7.72 -29.01
C ILE A 41 1.26 -8.51 -28.94
N GLY A 42 0.88 -9.20 -30.02
CA GLY A 42 -0.32 -10.05 -30.04
C GLY A 42 -0.27 -11.16 -29.00
N ALA A 43 0.87 -11.84 -28.88
CA ALA A 43 1.11 -12.87 -27.86
C ALA A 43 1.03 -12.30 -26.44
N LEU A 44 1.60 -11.12 -26.18
CA LEU A 44 1.54 -10.47 -24.88
C LEU A 44 0.11 -10.06 -24.50
N ILE A 45 -0.64 -9.48 -25.45
CA ILE A 45 -2.06 -9.14 -25.24
C ILE A 45 -2.88 -10.41 -25.00
N GLY A 46 -2.64 -11.46 -25.79
CA GLY A 46 -3.33 -12.75 -25.62
C GLY A 46 -3.05 -13.38 -24.26
N LEU A 47 -1.78 -13.39 -23.84
CA LEU A 47 -1.35 -13.88 -22.52
C LEU A 47 -2.00 -13.05 -21.40
N PHE A 48 -1.94 -11.72 -21.48
CA PHE A 48 -2.58 -10.83 -20.53
C PHE A 48 -4.08 -11.11 -20.42
N ARG A 49 -4.79 -11.18 -21.55
CA ARG A 49 -6.23 -11.47 -21.58
C ARG A 49 -6.56 -12.84 -21.02
N SER A 50 -5.70 -13.84 -21.26
CA SER A 50 -5.88 -15.19 -20.73
C SER A 50 -5.70 -15.24 -19.22
N ILE A 51 -4.65 -14.59 -18.69
CA ILE A 51 -4.40 -14.52 -17.25
C ILE A 51 -5.52 -13.75 -16.55
N ILE A 52 -5.82 -12.53 -17.01
CA ILE A 52 -6.87 -11.71 -16.40
C ILE A 52 -8.22 -12.39 -16.52
N GLY A 53 -8.55 -12.95 -17.69
CA GLY A 53 -9.80 -13.67 -17.93
C GLY A 53 -9.95 -14.88 -17.01
N PHE A 54 -8.88 -15.64 -16.77
CA PHE A 54 -8.88 -16.71 -15.78
C PHE A 54 -9.20 -16.18 -14.38
N PHE A 55 -8.56 -15.10 -13.95
CA PHE A 55 -8.80 -14.52 -12.63
C PHE A 55 -10.22 -13.98 -12.48
N ILE A 56 -10.78 -13.28 -13.46
CA ILE A 56 -12.11 -12.67 -13.33
C ILE A 56 -13.26 -13.58 -13.77
N SER A 57 -12.98 -14.82 -14.15
CA SER A 57 -14.00 -15.79 -14.54
C SER A 57 -14.95 -16.07 -13.36
N PRO A 58 -16.29 -16.09 -13.58
CA PRO A 58 -17.27 -16.40 -12.54
C PRO A 58 -17.04 -17.78 -11.89
N GLU A 59 -16.48 -18.73 -12.64
CA GLU A 59 -16.12 -20.07 -12.13
C GLU A 59 -15.11 -20.06 -10.97
N ARG A 60 -14.39 -18.95 -10.77
CA ARG A 60 -13.41 -18.85 -9.70
C ARG A 60 -14.05 -18.61 -8.34
N GLU A 61 -15.32 -18.21 -8.30
CA GLU A 61 -16.10 -18.03 -7.06
C GLU A 61 -15.35 -17.27 -5.96
N TRP A 62 -14.69 -16.17 -6.31
CA TRP A 62 -13.93 -15.33 -5.35
C TRP A 62 -14.76 -14.87 -4.16
N THR A 63 -16.09 -14.90 -4.27
CA THR A 63 -17.00 -14.53 -3.19
C THR A 63 -16.90 -15.48 -1.99
N ALA A 64 -16.52 -16.74 -2.21
CA ALA A 64 -16.20 -17.68 -1.12
C ALA A 64 -15.02 -17.17 -0.27
N ILE A 65 -14.01 -16.55 -0.89
CA ILE A 65 -12.88 -15.95 -0.17
C ILE A 65 -13.33 -14.72 0.61
N THR A 66 -14.10 -13.83 -0.02
CA THR A 66 -14.57 -12.61 0.66
C THR A 66 -15.50 -12.93 1.83
N TYR A 67 -16.34 -13.97 1.71
CA TYR A 67 -17.24 -14.42 2.77
C TYR A 67 -16.45 -15.00 3.95
N ASN A 68 -15.39 -15.76 3.67
CA ASN A 68 -14.55 -16.39 4.69
C ASN A 68 -13.31 -15.56 5.07
N LEU A 69 -13.20 -14.30 4.60
CA LEU A 69 -11.98 -13.50 4.76
C LEU A 69 -11.59 -13.34 6.23
N ARG A 70 -12.59 -13.16 7.10
CA ARG A 70 -12.38 -13.11 8.55
C ARG A 70 -11.73 -14.39 9.08
N LEU A 71 -12.24 -15.56 8.68
CA LEU A 71 -11.69 -16.85 9.11
C LEU A 71 -10.24 -17.01 8.64
N TYR A 72 -9.91 -16.55 7.43
CA TYR A 72 -8.52 -16.58 6.97
C TYR A 72 -7.60 -15.61 7.70
N MET A 73 -8.08 -14.42 8.07
CA MET A 73 -7.25 -13.38 8.68
C MET A 73 -7.00 -13.59 10.17
N VAL A 74 -8.02 -14.04 10.91
CA VAL A 74 -7.95 -14.11 12.39
C VAL A 74 -8.29 -15.49 12.95
N GLN A 75 -8.57 -16.47 12.08
CA GLN A 75 -8.90 -17.84 12.46
C GLN A 75 -9.97 -17.88 13.56
N ALA A 76 -9.68 -18.53 14.68
CA ALA A 76 -10.57 -18.69 15.82
C ALA A 76 -10.47 -17.56 16.86
N TYR A 77 -9.88 -16.40 16.53
CA TYR A 77 -9.80 -15.30 17.48
C TYR A 77 -11.20 -14.72 17.77
N PRO A 78 -11.60 -14.58 19.05
CA PRO A 78 -12.95 -14.11 19.39
C PRO A 78 -13.22 -12.68 18.91
N GLU A 79 -14.41 -12.44 18.38
CA GLU A 79 -14.83 -11.11 17.91
C GLU A 79 -14.79 -10.06 19.01
N SER A 80 -15.23 -10.44 20.21
CA SER A 80 -15.25 -9.58 21.39
C SER A 80 -13.88 -9.03 21.75
N ASP A 81 -12.81 -9.73 21.35
CA ASP A 81 -11.43 -9.34 21.62
C ASP A 81 -10.78 -8.58 20.45
N PHE A 82 -11.47 -8.33 19.33
CA PHE A 82 -10.88 -7.64 18.16
C PHE A 82 -10.38 -6.23 18.48
N ILE A 83 -10.98 -5.56 19.46
CA ILE A 83 -10.48 -4.27 19.93
C ILE A 83 -9.02 -4.34 20.39
N ARG A 84 -8.58 -5.49 20.93
CA ARG A 84 -7.19 -5.70 21.35
C ARG A 84 -6.24 -5.65 20.16
N VAL A 85 -6.63 -6.28 19.05
CA VAL A 85 -5.86 -6.28 17.78
C VAL A 85 -5.73 -4.86 17.24
N TRP A 86 -6.83 -4.10 17.24
CA TRP A 86 -6.80 -2.71 16.79
C TRP A 86 -5.91 -1.82 17.66
N ILE A 87 -5.92 -2.02 18.99
CA ILE A 87 -5.05 -1.30 19.92
C ILE A 87 -3.57 -1.61 19.64
N THR A 88 -3.20 -2.87 19.38
CA THR A 88 -1.81 -3.23 19.05
C THR A 88 -1.38 -2.68 17.71
N ILE A 89 -2.22 -2.73 16.68
CA ILE A 89 -1.94 -2.07 15.40
C ILE A 89 -1.81 -0.56 15.61
N GLY A 90 -2.66 0.04 16.45
CA GLY A 90 -2.60 1.45 16.83
C GLY A 90 -1.28 1.83 17.51
N LEU A 91 -0.82 1.02 18.46
CA LEU A 91 0.49 1.21 19.11
C LEU A 91 1.62 1.20 18.08
N VAL A 92 1.66 0.18 17.21
CA VAL A 92 2.68 0.06 16.16
C VAL A 92 2.59 1.23 15.19
N MET A 93 1.40 1.61 14.75
CA MET A 93 1.17 2.71 13.81
C MET A 93 1.56 4.06 14.43
N GLY A 94 1.27 4.26 15.71
CA GLY A 94 1.69 5.43 16.47
C GLY A 94 3.21 5.53 16.57
N LEU A 95 3.89 4.42 16.89
CA LEU A 95 5.36 4.34 16.90
C LEU A 95 5.97 4.55 15.52
N LEU A 96 5.35 4.02 14.46
CA LEU A 96 5.76 4.26 13.07
C LEU A 96 5.69 5.75 12.74
N GLY A 97 4.57 6.41 12.99
CA GLY A 97 4.41 7.84 12.76
C GLY A 97 5.42 8.66 13.57
N LEU A 98 5.57 8.41 14.88
CA LEU A 98 6.58 9.07 15.72
C LEU A 98 7.99 8.89 15.16
N THR A 99 8.36 7.66 14.79
CA THR A 99 9.70 7.33 14.29
C THR A 99 9.96 8.01 12.96
N TRP A 100 9.00 7.96 12.04
CA TRP A 100 9.11 8.62 10.74
C TRP A 100 9.21 10.13 10.90
N GLY A 101 8.34 10.75 11.70
CA GLY A 101 8.38 12.19 11.96
C GLY A 101 9.69 12.64 12.61
N PHE A 102 10.18 11.89 13.59
CA PHE A 102 11.43 12.21 14.28
C PHE A 102 12.64 12.12 13.34
N ASN A 103 12.65 11.13 12.43
CA ASN A 103 13.72 10.93 11.46
C ASN A 103 13.39 11.54 10.08
N SER A 104 12.43 12.46 10.00
CA SER A 104 11.98 13.04 8.73
C SER A 104 13.16 13.73 8.04
N VAL A 105 13.48 13.30 6.83
CA VAL A 105 14.50 13.96 6.01
C VAL A 105 13.76 14.99 5.17
N ASN A 106 14.14 16.27 5.24
CA ASN A 106 13.55 17.35 4.42
C ASN A 106 13.93 17.23 2.94
N GLU A 107 13.95 16.01 2.41
CA GLU A 107 14.17 15.74 1.01
C GLU A 107 12.98 16.27 0.22
N LYS A 108 13.30 17.09 -0.78
CA LYS A 108 12.31 17.67 -1.67
C LYS A 108 12.17 16.81 -2.91
N SER A 109 10.94 16.65 -3.37
CA SER A 109 10.65 16.09 -4.69
C SER A 109 10.08 17.17 -5.58
N SER A 110 10.57 17.22 -6.83
CA SER A 110 10.00 18.10 -7.84
C SER A 110 8.64 17.58 -8.28
N LEU A 111 7.63 18.45 -8.32
CA LEU A 111 6.29 18.07 -8.75
C LEU A 111 6.26 17.64 -10.21
N LYS A 112 7.22 18.10 -11.02
CA LYS A 112 7.46 17.58 -12.37
C LYS A 112 7.73 16.07 -12.36
N SER A 113 8.61 15.60 -11.49
CA SER A 113 8.94 14.17 -11.39
C SER A 113 7.75 13.36 -10.91
N THR A 114 7.08 13.82 -9.85
CA THR A 114 5.85 13.19 -9.34
C THR A 114 4.77 13.09 -10.42
N GLY A 115 4.49 14.18 -11.13
CA GLY A 115 3.53 14.19 -12.23
C GLY A 115 3.92 13.21 -13.35
N THR A 116 5.21 13.11 -13.71
CA THR A 116 5.65 12.12 -14.70
C THR A 116 5.44 10.67 -14.24
N THR A 117 5.69 10.37 -12.97
CA THR A 117 5.46 9.03 -12.40
C THR A 117 3.98 8.69 -12.39
N LEU A 118 3.13 9.61 -11.93
CA LEU A 118 1.68 9.42 -11.94
C LEU A 118 1.13 9.21 -13.36
N MET A 119 1.60 10.01 -14.33
CA MET A 119 1.25 9.79 -15.74
C MET A 119 1.62 8.39 -16.22
N LYS A 120 2.83 7.89 -15.93
CA LYS A 120 3.24 6.53 -16.31
C LYS A 120 2.33 5.47 -15.70
N VAL A 121 2.01 5.60 -14.40
CA VAL A 121 1.14 4.66 -13.69
C VAL A 121 -0.26 4.67 -14.29
N PHE A 122 -0.89 5.84 -14.44
CA PHE A 122 -2.26 5.92 -14.94
C PHE A 122 -2.37 5.57 -16.43
N SER A 123 -1.39 5.91 -17.26
CA SER A 123 -1.34 5.46 -18.66
C SER A 123 -1.17 3.95 -18.79
N SER A 124 -0.36 3.33 -17.92
CA SER A 124 -0.23 1.87 -17.86
C SER A 124 -1.56 1.23 -17.49
N LEU A 125 -2.18 1.68 -16.39
CA LEU A 125 -3.50 1.19 -15.96
C LEU A 125 -4.58 1.39 -17.04
N PHE A 126 -4.57 2.54 -17.72
CA PHE A 126 -5.50 2.83 -18.83
C PHE A 126 -5.34 1.79 -19.94
N LEU A 127 -4.10 1.49 -20.34
CA LEU A 127 -3.83 0.47 -21.35
C LEU A 127 -4.29 -0.92 -20.87
N LEU A 128 -4.00 -1.30 -19.62
CA LEU A 128 -4.44 -2.59 -19.07
C LEU A 128 -5.97 -2.73 -19.06
N VAL A 129 -6.70 -1.68 -18.66
CA VAL A 129 -8.17 -1.65 -18.67
C VAL A 129 -8.71 -1.70 -20.11
N LEU A 130 -8.04 -1.03 -21.04
CA LEU A 130 -8.42 -1.02 -22.45
C LEU A 130 -8.32 -2.41 -23.09
N ILE A 131 -7.24 -3.13 -22.82
CA ILE A 131 -6.98 -4.45 -23.42
C ILE A 131 -7.60 -5.61 -22.63
N ALA A 132 -8.12 -5.37 -21.42
CA ALA A 132 -8.75 -6.37 -20.57
C ALA A 132 -9.85 -7.14 -21.32
N PRO A 133 -10.05 -8.44 -21.01
CA PRO A 133 -11.10 -9.23 -21.65
C PRO A 133 -12.48 -8.69 -21.27
N THR A 134 -13.38 -8.59 -22.25
CA THR A 134 -14.80 -8.25 -22.01
C THR A 134 -15.58 -9.48 -21.55
N SER A 135 -15.24 -10.62 -22.14
CA SER A 135 -15.88 -11.88 -21.90
C SER A 135 -14.85 -13.01 -21.84
N VAL A 136 -15.23 -14.10 -21.18
CA VAL A 136 -14.44 -15.32 -21.05
C VAL A 136 -15.31 -16.52 -21.40
N VAL A 137 -14.67 -17.54 -21.96
CA VAL A 137 -15.32 -18.84 -22.21
C VAL A 137 -15.36 -19.60 -20.88
N ILE A 138 -16.55 -19.96 -20.44
CA ILE A 138 -16.78 -20.76 -19.22
C ILE A 138 -16.78 -22.24 -19.64
N ASP A 139 -17.72 -22.64 -20.48
CA ASP A 139 -17.74 -24.00 -21.01
C ASP A 139 -17.01 -24.07 -22.35
N LYS A 140 -15.92 -24.85 -22.39
CA LYS A 140 -15.17 -25.11 -23.63
C LYS A 140 -15.85 -26.12 -24.55
N VAL A 141 -16.74 -26.96 -24.02
CA VAL A 141 -17.47 -27.99 -24.76
C VAL A 141 -18.67 -27.36 -25.46
N GLU A 142 -19.48 -26.60 -24.72
CA GLU A 142 -20.65 -25.91 -25.26
C GLU A 142 -20.32 -24.53 -25.86
N GLY A 143 -19.12 -24.01 -25.61
CA GLY A 143 -18.69 -22.69 -26.07
C GLY A 143 -19.40 -21.54 -25.37
N THR A 144 -19.89 -21.75 -24.14
CA THR A 144 -20.62 -20.73 -23.39
C THR A 144 -19.69 -19.60 -22.96
N VAL A 145 -20.15 -18.37 -23.13
CA VAL A 145 -19.37 -17.16 -22.87
C VAL A 145 -20.08 -16.35 -21.80
N ALA A 146 -19.34 -15.92 -20.77
CA ALA A 146 -19.82 -14.95 -19.81
C ALA A 146 -19.15 -13.61 -20.00
N GLU A 147 -19.94 -12.55 -19.86
CA GLU A 147 -19.43 -11.18 -19.75
C GLU A 147 -18.83 -10.99 -18.35
N VAL A 148 -17.54 -10.67 -18.31
CA VAL A 148 -16.78 -10.47 -17.05
C VAL A 148 -16.44 -9.01 -16.81
N PHE A 149 -16.45 -8.20 -17.86
CA PHE A 149 -16.17 -6.79 -17.75
C PHE A 149 -17.14 -5.99 -18.62
N GLN A 150 -18.21 -5.53 -17.96
CA GLN A 150 -19.26 -4.74 -18.58
C GLN A 150 -18.70 -3.50 -19.30
N GLN A 151 -19.20 -3.26 -20.50
CA GLN A 151 -18.72 -2.17 -21.35
C GLN A 151 -18.93 -0.78 -20.69
N GLU A 152 -20.04 -0.59 -19.99
CA GLU A 152 -20.33 0.67 -19.27
C GLU A 152 -19.29 0.95 -18.18
N LEU A 153 -18.98 -0.07 -17.36
CA LEU A 153 -17.95 0.01 -16.32
C LEU A 153 -16.57 0.27 -16.92
N ARG A 154 -16.25 -0.35 -18.06
CA ARG A 154 -14.99 -0.12 -18.77
C ARG A 154 -14.86 1.33 -19.22
N ILE A 155 -15.87 1.88 -19.87
CA ILE A 155 -15.85 3.28 -20.34
C ILE A 155 -15.71 4.23 -19.15
N TYR A 156 -16.47 3.99 -18.07
CA TYR A 156 -16.36 4.77 -16.85
C TYR A 156 -14.93 4.75 -16.27
N LEU A 157 -14.31 3.57 -16.13
CA LEU A 157 -12.95 3.44 -15.63
C LEU A 157 -11.92 4.11 -16.54
N LEU A 158 -12.06 3.96 -17.85
CA LEU A 158 -11.20 4.64 -18.82
C LEU A 158 -11.34 6.17 -18.74
N ALA A 159 -12.56 6.69 -18.56
CA ALA A 159 -12.81 8.12 -18.39
C ALA A 159 -12.17 8.66 -17.11
N VAL A 160 -12.29 7.95 -15.99
CA VAL A 160 -11.63 8.30 -14.72
C VAL A 160 -10.11 8.30 -14.89
N LEU A 161 -9.53 7.26 -15.48
CA LEU A 161 -8.09 7.15 -15.72
C LEU A 161 -7.58 8.25 -16.67
N ALA A 162 -8.34 8.58 -17.72
CA ALA A 162 -8.01 9.70 -18.61
C ALA A 162 -8.01 11.03 -17.84
N GLY A 163 -9.00 11.26 -16.97
CA GLY A 163 -9.03 12.41 -16.07
C GLY A 163 -7.80 12.47 -15.16
N LEU A 164 -7.39 11.35 -14.55
CA LEU A 164 -6.20 11.26 -13.72
C LEU A 164 -4.90 11.52 -14.50
N ILE A 165 -4.81 11.07 -15.75
CA ILE A 165 -3.68 11.38 -16.66
C ILE A 165 -3.63 12.89 -16.93
N LEU A 166 -4.77 13.53 -17.20
CA LEU A 166 -4.84 14.98 -17.43
C LEU A 166 -4.44 15.78 -16.18
N VAL A 167 -4.92 15.38 -15.00
CA VAL A 167 -4.52 15.99 -13.71
C VAL A 167 -3.01 15.82 -13.50
N SER A 168 -2.47 14.64 -13.76
CA SER A 168 -1.03 14.37 -13.62
C SER A 168 -0.19 15.19 -14.62
N TYR A 169 -0.69 15.38 -15.85
CA TYR A 169 -0.09 16.26 -16.84
C TYR A 169 -0.11 17.72 -16.41
N PHE A 170 -1.22 18.18 -15.81
CA PHE A 170 -1.32 19.52 -15.24
C PHE A 170 -0.30 19.74 -14.12
N ILE A 171 -0.19 18.79 -13.17
CA ILE A 171 0.84 18.82 -12.11
C ILE A 171 2.24 18.91 -12.72
N ARG A 172 2.52 18.07 -13.72
CA ARG A 172 3.82 18.04 -14.40
C ARG A 172 4.18 19.35 -15.09
N THR A 173 3.20 20.08 -15.63
CA THR A 173 3.44 21.26 -16.48
C THR A 173 3.29 22.57 -15.72
N LYS A 174 2.18 22.76 -15.00
CA LYS A 174 1.85 24.02 -14.31
C LYS A 174 2.50 24.13 -12.93
N LEU A 175 2.70 23.01 -12.25
CA LEU A 175 3.38 22.98 -10.95
C LEU A 175 4.82 22.45 -11.07
N ALA A 176 5.39 22.44 -12.28
CA ALA A 176 6.69 21.84 -12.56
C ALA A 176 7.84 22.38 -11.70
N SER A 177 7.81 23.69 -11.41
CA SER A 177 8.82 24.41 -10.64
C SER A 177 8.64 24.29 -9.13
N GLN A 178 7.50 23.77 -8.67
CA GLN A 178 7.23 23.60 -7.25
C GLN A 178 7.91 22.35 -6.71
N GLU A 179 8.39 22.46 -5.49
CA GLU A 179 9.00 21.37 -4.73
C GLU A 179 8.21 21.14 -3.46
N VAL A 180 7.88 19.88 -3.18
CA VAL A 180 7.18 19.48 -1.97
C VAL A 180 8.03 18.45 -1.23
N SER A 181 7.99 18.48 0.11
CA SER A 181 8.67 17.48 0.92
C SER A 181 8.12 16.08 0.61
N LYS A 182 9.02 15.12 0.38
CA LYS A 182 8.65 13.73 0.10
C LYS A 182 7.82 13.11 1.21
N ASP A 183 8.07 13.46 2.46
CA ASP A 183 7.31 12.93 3.60
C ASP A 183 5.83 13.29 3.48
N TYR A 184 5.50 14.54 3.15
CA TYR A 184 4.11 14.96 2.96
C TYR A 184 3.45 14.29 1.76
N LEU A 185 4.19 14.08 0.67
CA LEU A 185 3.68 13.33 -0.48
C LEU A 185 3.37 11.88 -0.11
N ASN A 186 4.26 11.21 0.62
CA ASN A 186 4.08 9.83 1.05
C ASN A 186 2.92 9.67 2.04
N ILE A 187 2.76 10.59 3.00
CA ILE A 187 1.60 10.63 3.89
C ILE A 187 0.30 10.82 3.09
N GLY A 188 0.35 11.66 2.05
CA GLY A 188 -0.76 11.83 1.10
C GLY A 188 -1.10 10.53 0.36
N TYR A 189 -0.10 9.79 -0.13
CA TYR A 189 -0.32 8.50 -0.80
C TYR A 189 -0.95 7.46 0.12
N VAL A 190 -0.51 7.36 1.37
CA VAL A 190 -1.15 6.48 2.37
C VAL A 190 -2.60 6.92 2.61
N GLY A 191 -2.85 8.23 2.67
CA GLY A 191 -4.20 8.78 2.78
C GLY A 191 -5.12 8.38 1.62
N LEU A 192 -4.60 8.38 0.39
CA LEU A 192 -5.36 7.91 -0.78
C LEU A 192 -5.75 6.43 -0.67
N LEU A 193 -4.88 5.58 -0.10
CA LEU A 193 -5.23 4.18 0.17
C LEU A 193 -6.35 4.07 1.19
N VAL A 194 -6.35 4.90 2.23
CA VAL A 194 -7.41 4.88 3.25
C VAL A 194 -8.73 5.39 2.69
N VAL A 195 -8.70 6.43 1.86
CA VAL A 195 -9.89 6.97 1.17
C VAL A 195 -10.47 5.94 0.19
N SER A 196 -9.63 5.14 -0.48
CA SER A 196 -10.14 4.13 -1.43
C SER A 196 -11.01 3.08 -0.75
N ILE A 197 -10.73 2.72 0.51
CA ILE A 197 -11.54 1.78 1.32
C ILE A 197 -12.98 2.28 1.48
N TRP A 198 -13.22 3.59 1.45
CA TRP A 198 -14.57 4.17 1.52
C TRP A 198 -15.33 4.14 0.19
N LEU A 199 -14.63 4.02 -0.93
CA LEU A 199 -15.20 4.04 -2.27
C LEU A 199 -15.45 2.62 -2.82
N ILE A 200 -14.65 1.65 -2.39
CA ILE A 200 -14.70 0.26 -2.88
C ILE A 200 -15.97 -0.44 -2.35
N LYS A 201 -16.70 -1.06 -3.28
CA LYS A 201 -17.75 -2.03 -2.99
C LYS A 201 -17.27 -3.41 -3.41
N VAL A 202 -17.59 -4.42 -2.62
CA VAL A 202 -17.19 -5.81 -2.86
C VAL A 202 -18.42 -6.71 -2.95
N PRO A 203 -18.40 -7.72 -3.83
CA PRO A 203 -19.49 -8.70 -3.90
C PRO A 203 -19.55 -9.44 -2.57
N THR A 204 -20.73 -9.45 -1.95
CA THR A 204 -20.93 -10.01 -0.60
C THR A 204 -22.07 -11.00 -0.61
N VAL A 205 -21.82 -12.21 -0.10
CA VAL A 205 -22.84 -13.24 0.04
C VAL A 205 -23.89 -12.76 1.05
N THR A 206 -25.14 -12.71 0.61
CA THR A 206 -26.29 -12.32 1.43
C THR A 206 -27.43 -13.32 1.23
N PHE A 207 -28.27 -13.46 2.24
CA PHE A 207 -29.41 -14.37 2.25
C PHE A 207 -30.71 -13.56 2.36
N ASP A 208 -31.76 -14.03 1.70
CA ASP A 208 -33.10 -13.48 1.81
C ASP A 208 -33.77 -13.88 3.15
N SER A 209 -35.01 -13.42 3.36
CA SER A 209 -35.80 -13.76 4.56
C SER A 209 -36.11 -15.25 4.69
N SER A 210 -36.01 -16.01 3.59
CA SER A 210 -36.23 -17.45 3.53
C SER A 210 -34.93 -18.25 3.69
N ASN A 211 -33.82 -17.57 4.03
CA ASN A 211 -32.48 -18.12 4.17
C ASN A 211 -31.90 -18.73 2.88
N VAL A 212 -32.34 -18.21 1.72
CA VAL A 212 -31.82 -18.56 0.39
C VAL A 212 -30.82 -17.49 -0.05
N ARG A 213 -29.70 -17.92 -0.64
CA ARG A 213 -28.68 -16.98 -1.15
C ARG A 213 -29.25 -16.13 -2.28
N ILE A 214 -28.97 -14.83 -2.23
CA ILE A 214 -29.32 -13.89 -3.29
C ILE A 214 -28.27 -13.98 -4.40
N GLU A 215 -28.70 -14.29 -5.62
CA GLU A 215 -27.84 -14.34 -6.81
C GLU A 215 -28.33 -13.33 -7.86
N PRO A 216 -27.45 -12.50 -8.45
CA PRO A 216 -26.01 -12.40 -8.19
C PRO A 216 -25.68 -11.72 -6.84
N ASP A 217 -24.50 -12.04 -6.28
CA ASP A 217 -24.04 -11.46 -5.00
C ASP A 217 -24.01 -9.92 -5.09
N PRO A 218 -24.73 -9.18 -4.22
CA PRO A 218 -24.79 -7.73 -4.29
C PRO A 218 -23.44 -7.07 -3.94
N LEU A 219 -23.16 -5.95 -4.61
CA LEU A 219 -21.98 -5.11 -4.33
C LEU A 219 -22.24 -4.20 -3.13
N LEU A 220 -21.77 -4.62 -1.96
CA LEU A 220 -21.93 -3.87 -0.71
C LEU A 220 -20.66 -3.08 -0.35
N PRO A 221 -20.80 -1.92 0.32
CA PRO A 221 -19.64 -1.20 0.84
C PRO A 221 -18.96 -1.98 1.95
N LEU A 222 -17.64 -1.78 2.10
CA LEU A 222 -16.90 -2.41 3.19
C LEU A 222 -17.50 -2.08 4.57
N ALA A 223 -17.39 -3.03 5.50
CA ALA A 223 -17.99 -2.90 6.84
C ALA A 223 -17.38 -1.73 7.63
N ALA A 224 -18.19 -1.09 8.48
CA ALA A 224 -17.73 0.00 9.34
C ALA A 224 -16.63 -0.45 10.32
N SER A 225 -16.66 -1.72 10.73
CA SER A 225 -15.63 -2.38 11.54
C SER A 225 -14.27 -2.49 10.86
N THR A 226 -14.19 -2.24 9.55
CA THR A 226 -12.93 -2.12 8.80
C THR A 226 -12.62 -0.67 8.47
N LYS A 227 -13.60 0.09 7.96
CA LYS A 227 -13.40 1.48 7.52
C LYS A 227 -12.96 2.41 8.66
N ASN A 228 -13.66 2.34 9.80
CA ASN A 228 -13.44 3.27 10.90
C ASN A 228 -12.06 3.07 11.56
N PRO A 229 -11.62 1.84 11.90
CA PRO A 229 -10.30 1.63 12.47
C PRO A 229 -9.17 2.08 11.55
N TRP A 230 -9.19 1.73 10.26
CA TRP A 230 -8.15 2.17 9.32
C TRP A 230 -8.08 3.70 9.19
N THR A 231 -9.22 4.38 9.22
CA THR A 231 -9.28 5.84 9.21
C THR A 231 -8.67 6.43 10.49
N ALA A 232 -9.00 5.86 11.65
CA ALA A 232 -8.43 6.27 12.93
C ALA A 232 -6.91 6.03 13.00
N LEU A 233 -6.43 4.89 12.50
CA LEU A 233 -5.01 4.55 12.42
C LEU A 233 -4.23 5.53 11.54
N TYR A 234 -4.81 5.94 10.41
CA TYR A 234 -4.21 6.95 9.55
C TYR A 234 -4.11 8.32 10.24
N LEU A 235 -5.18 8.77 10.88
CA LEU A 235 -5.16 10.01 11.66
C LEU A 235 -4.13 9.94 12.80
N LEU A 236 -4.04 8.81 13.49
CA LEU A 236 -3.03 8.56 14.51
C LEU A 236 -1.62 8.69 13.92
N LEU A 237 -1.34 8.05 12.78
CA LEU A 237 -0.05 8.15 12.09
C LEU A 237 0.31 9.60 11.74
N VAL A 238 -0.65 10.36 11.21
CA VAL A 238 -0.44 11.77 10.84
C VAL A 238 -0.12 12.61 12.08
N VAL A 239 -0.91 12.47 13.14
CA VAL A 239 -0.71 13.19 14.40
C VAL A 239 0.65 12.84 15.01
N THR A 240 0.97 11.56 15.12
CA THR A 240 2.24 11.13 15.70
C THR A 240 3.44 11.50 14.83
N PHE A 241 3.29 11.54 13.50
CA PHE A 241 4.30 12.09 12.60
C PHE A 241 4.63 13.55 12.93
N PHE A 242 3.62 14.41 13.08
CA PHE A 242 3.86 15.81 13.43
C PHE A 242 4.47 15.97 14.83
N ILE A 243 4.05 15.14 15.80
CA ILE A 243 4.67 15.09 17.13
C ILE A 243 6.14 14.70 17.02
N GLY A 244 6.48 13.63 16.29
CA GLY A 244 7.85 13.19 16.09
C GLY A 244 8.73 14.28 15.47
N ARG A 245 8.20 14.96 14.43
CA ARG A 245 8.88 16.08 13.77
C ARG A 245 9.10 17.26 14.70
N TYR A 246 8.11 17.59 15.53
CA TYR A 246 8.24 18.62 16.57
C TYR A 246 9.33 18.25 17.59
N LEU A 247 9.36 17.02 18.08
CA LEU A 247 10.37 16.55 19.04
C LEU A 247 11.79 16.59 18.45
N ASN A 248 11.95 16.27 17.16
CA ASN A 248 13.22 16.40 16.47
C ASN A 248 13.66 17.88 16.35
N SER A 249 12.72 18.80 16.07
CA SER A 249 13.02 20.24 16.03
C SER A 249 13.51 20.79 17.37
N LYS A 250 13.14 20.16 18.49
CA LYS A 250 13.62 20.47 19.83
C LYS A 250 14.98 19.81 20.17
N ASN A 251 15.59 19.08 19.23
CA ASN A 251 16.85 18.37 19.39
C ASN A 251 16.91 17.46 20.64
N LEU A 252 15.80 16.79 20.97
CA LEU A 252 15.72 15.91 22.13
C LEU A 252 16.53 14.63 21.89
N THR A 253 17.79 14.63 22.32
CA THR A 253 18.75 13.52 22.13
C THR A 253 18.30 12.22 22.80
N SER A 254 17.54 12.30 23.90
CA SER A 254 16.97 11.12 24.57
C SER A 254 16.05 10.30 23.66
N PHE A 255 15.34 10.96 22.73
CA PHE A 255 14.37 10.28 21.85
C PHE A 255 15.06 9.35 20.84
N LYS A 256 16.34 9.62 20.50
CA LYS A 256 17.18 8.72 19.69
C LYS A 256 17.42 7.36 20.35
N ARG A 257 17.37 7.30 21.69
CA ARG A 257 17.52 6.06 22.47
C ARG A 257 16.17 5.42 22.78
N ILE A 258 15.16 6.25 23.08
CA ILE A 258 13.82 5.76 23.45
C ILE A 258 13.15 5.04 22.28
N LEU A 259 13.20 5.60 21.06
CA LEU A 259 12.50 5.02 19.91
C LEU A 259 12.93 3.57 19.59
N PRO A 260 14.23 3.24 19.44
CA PRO A 260 14.66 1.85 19.23
C PRO A 260 14.27 0.92 20.37
N VAL A 261 14.34 1.38 21.63
CA VAL A 261 13.93 0.59 22.79
C VAL A 261 12.43 0.32 22.77
N SER A 262 11.61 1.32 22.43
CA SER A 262 10.16 1.14 22.26
C SER A 262 9.86 0.11 21.18
N TRP A 263 10.56 0.13 20.05
CA TRP A 263 10.44 -0.88 19.00
C TRP A 263 10.84 -2.28 19.48
N LEU A 264 11.91 -2.40 20.26
CA LEU A 264 12.34 -3.67 20.85
C LEU A 264 11.30 -4.24 21.83
N LEU A 265 10.65 -3.38 22.62
CA LEU A 265 9.63 -3.79 23.59
C LEU A 265 8.27 -4.08 22.95
N THR A 266 8.00 -3.55 21.76
CA THR A 266 6.68 -3.65 21.12
C THR A 266 6.21 -5.09 20.92
N PRO A 267 7.04 -6.03 20.40
CA PRO A 267 6.63 -7.44 20.30
C PRO A 267 6.23 -8.06 21.66
N LEU A 268 6.94 -7.73 22.75
CA LEU A 268 6.62 -8.23 24.09
C LEU A 268 5.27 -7.71 24.58
N VAL A 269 5.01 -6.42 24.35
CA VAL A 269 3.71 -5.80 24.67
C VAL A 269 2.61 -6.42 23.83
N VAL A 270 2.83 -6.60 22.53
CA VAL A 270 1.86 -7.20 21.60
C VAL A 270 1.50 -8.62 22.03
N VAL A 271 2.50 -9.46 22.32
CA VAL A 271 2.28 -10.85 22.75
C VAL A 271 1.51 -10.88 24.08
N THR A 272 1.93 -10.07 25.05
CA THR A 272 1.28 -10.03 26.36
C THR A 272 -0.17 -9.55 26.23
N TRP A 273 -0.40 -8.48 25.46
CA TRP A 273 -1.72 -7.87 25.28
C TRP A 273 -2.70 -8.79 24.54
N ILE A 274 -2.25 -9.45 23.48
CA ILE A 274 -3.09 -10.31 22.65
C ILE A 274 -3.33 -11.67 23.29
N TYR A 275 -2.26 -12.35 23.76
CA TYR A 275 -2.36 -13.74 24.22
C TYR A 275 -2.65 -13.86 25.71
N ARG A 276 -2.05 -13.00 26.54
CA ARG A 276 -2.13 -13.12 27.99
C ARG A 276 -3.38 -12.48 28.59
N LYS A 277 -4.13 -11.70 27.79
CA LYS A 277 -5.33 -10.94 28.18
C LYS A 277 -5.18 -10.35 29.60
N PRO A 278 -4.19 -9.46 29.82
CA PRO A 278 -3.89 -8.95 31.14
C PRO A 278 -5.14 -8.35 31.79
N ASP A 279 -5.34 -8.71 33.06
CA ASP A 279 -6.40 -8.15 33.88
C ASP A 279 -5.95 -6.79 34.43
N PHE A 280 -6.72 -5.74 34.14
CA PHE A 280 -6.45 -4.37 34.62
C PHE A 280 -7.41 -3.97 35.73
N THR A 281 -8.01 -4.92 36.45
CA THR A 281 -8.72 -4.62 37.68
C THR A 281 -7.83 -3.81 38.63
N LEU A 282 -8.43 -2.80 39.27
CA LEU A 282 -7.69 -1.92 40.19
C LEU A 282 -6.99 -2.71 41.31
N SER A 283 -7.56 -3.85 41.70
CA SER A 283 -6.96 -4.81 42.63
C SER A 283 -5.68 -5.44 42.10
N GLN A 284 -5.64 -5.89 40.85
CA GLN A 284 -4.47 -6.51 40.25
C GLN A 284 -3.32 -5.50 40.12
N ILE A 285 -3.64 -4.28 39.66
CA ILE A 285 -2.67 -3.20 39.48
C ILE A 285 -2.03 -2.83 40.83
N THR A 286 -2.84 -2.68 41.88
CA THR A 286 -2.36 -2.23 43.19
C THR A 286 -1.63 -3.31 43.99
N THR A 287 -2.04 -4.57 43.87
CA THR A 287 -1.48 -5.67 44.69
C THR A 287 -0.31 -6.39 44.03
N VAL A 288 -0.25 -6.43 42.69
CA VAL A 288 0.77 -7.19 41.95
C VAL A 288 1.64 -6.26 41.12
N ASP A 289 1.06 -5.48 40.22
CA ASP A 289 1.84 -4.75 39.21
C ASP A 289 2.65 -3.59 39.81
N LEU A 290 2.03 -2.78 40.67
CA LEU A 290 2.67 -1.61 41.27
C LEU A 290 3.82 -1.98 42.22
N PRO A 291 3.69 -2.98 43.12
CA PRO A 291 4.83 -3.46 43.92
C PRO A 291 5.97 -4.01 43.09
N VAL A 292 5.68 -4.75 42.00
CA VAL A 292 6.71 -5.28 41.10
C VAL A 292 7.48 -4.15 40.41
N ILE A 293 6.79 -3.15 39.86
CA ILE A 293 7.40 -1.98 39.22
C ILE A 293 8.28 -1.20 40.21
N LEU A 294 7.77 -0.95 41.42
CA LEU A 294 8.51 -0.25 42.46
C LEU A 294 9.74 -1.06 42.91
N GLY A 295 9.61 -2.39 43.05
CA GLY A 295 10.71 -3.29 43.37
C GLY A 295 11.83 -3.23 42.32
N PHE A 296 11.50 -3.37 41.04
CA PHE A 296 12.48 -3.26 39.95
C PHE A 296 13.09 -1.85 39.85
N SER A 297 12.29 -0.80 40.06
CA SER A 297 12.78 0.59 40.07
C SER A 297 13.76 0.84 41.21
N ALA A 298 13.49 0.28 42.40
CA ALA A 298 14.39 0.34 43.54
C ALA A 298 15.70 -0.41 43.25
N ILE A 299 15.63 -1.65 42.76
CA ILE A 299 16.82 -2.44 42.38
C ILE A 299 17.67 -1.70 41.34
N TRP A 300 17.05 -1.07 40.35
CA TRP A 300 17.75 -0.27 39.34
C TRP A 300 18.45 0.96 39.96
N LEU A 301 17.76 1.70 40.84
CA LEU A 301 18.34 2.84 41.55
C LEU A 301 19.52 2.43 42.46
N PHE A 302 19.42 1.27 43.14
CA PHE A 302 20.49 0.73 43.96
C PHE A 302 21.68 0.22 43.13
N SER A 303 21.42 -0.46 42.01
CA SER A 303 22.45 -0.93 41.08
C SER A 303 23.22 0.25 40.45
N ASN A 304 22.54 1.32 40.05
CA ASN A 304 23.17 2.50 39.45
C ASN A 304 24.05 3.29 40.45
N LYS A 305 23.82 3.12 41.77
CA LYS A 305 24.71 3.65 42.81
C LYS A 305 25.94 2.78 43.06
N LEU A 306 25.85 1.46 42.85
CA LEU A 306 26.94 0.50 43.07
C LEU A 306 27.98 0.45 41.94
N PHE A 307 27.61 0.84 40.71
CA PHE A 307 28.51 0.87 39.54
C PHE A 307 29.18 2.23 39.28
N LYS A 308 29.15 3.15 40.25
CA LYS A 308 30.00 4.35 40.27
C LYS A 308 31.29 4.07 41.06
N PHE A 309 32.15 3.22 40.50
CA PHE A 309 33.58 3.12 40.84
C PHE A 309 34.37 2.89 39.57
#